data_AF-A0A0W7TL39-F1
#
_entry.id   AF-A0A0W7TL39-F1
#
_cell.length_a   1.000
_cell.length_b   1.000
_cell.length_c   1.000
_cell.angle_alpha   90.00
_cell.angle_beta   90.00
_cell.angle_gamma   90.00
#
_symmetry.space_group_name_H-M   'P 1'
#
loop_
_entity.id
_entity.type
_entity.pdbx_description
1 polymer ?
#
loop_
_entity_poly.entity_id
_entity_poly.type
_entity_poly.pdbx_seq_one_letter_code
_entity_poly.pdbx_strand_id
1 'polypeptide(L)'
;MSEEKRVRRTPEQIAADLDVQIEKLKDSILELENKKAASATEFDNKIAAVKEKIAKLEAKKKDVLTPKKRKPRKSKADQIKLLVRQAQKSGMKLDEIADKLGMALPE
;
A
#
# COMPACT_ATOMS: atom_id res chain seq x y z
N MET A 1 -62.92 37.90 38.24
CA MET A 1 -61.80 37.31 37.50
C MET A 1 -60.71 38.36 37.43
N SER A 2 -59.86 38.43 38.45
CA SER A 2 -58.72 39.35 38.49
C SER A 2 -57.66 38.82 37.52
N GLU A 3 -57.41 39.56 36.44
CA GLU A 3 -56.38 39.24 35.46
C GLU A 3 -54.99 39.34 36.11
N GLU A 4 -54.39 38.18 36.34
CA GLU A 4 -53.03 38.05 36.84
C GLU A 4 -52.07 38.46 35.71
N LYS A 5 -51.58 39.71 35.77
CA LYS A 5 -50.61 40.23 34.80
C LYS A 5 -49.35 39.37 34.83
N ARG A 6 -49.00 38.77 33.69
CA ARG A 6 -47.78 37.95 33.54
C ARG A 6 -46.56 38.71 34.06
N VAL A 7 -45.84 38.10 34.99
CA VAL A 7 -44.57 38.61 35.50
C VAL A 7 -43.58 38.70 34.34
N ARG A 8 -43.05 39.90 34.07
CA ARG A 8 -41.98 40.10 33.08
C ARG A 8 -40.67 39.57 33.67
N ARG A 9 -39.86 38.87 32.87
CA ARG A 9 -38.53 38.41 33.29
C ARG A 9 -37.66 39.60 33.67
N THR A 10 -36.84 39.45 34.70
CA THR A 10 -35.84 40.45 35.07
C THR A 10 -34.70 40.45 34.03
N PRO A 11 -33.98 41.57 33.85
CA PRO A 11 -32.81 41.61 33.00
C PRO A 11 -31.77 40.52 33.33
N GLU A 12 -31.60 40.20 34.61
CA GLU A 12 -30.67 39.16 35.10
C GLU A 12 -31.11 37.76 34.65
N GLN A 13 -32.41 37.46 34.69
CA GLN A 13 -32.94 36.18 34.19
C GLN A 13 -32.73 36.05 32.67
N ILE A 14 -32.89 37.15 31.93
CA ILE A 14 -32.64 37.17 30.47
C ILE A 14 -31.15 36.95 30.19
N ALA A 15 -30.25 37.57 30.96
CA ALA A 15 -28.81 37.38 30.81
C ALA A 15 -28.41 35.92 31.08
N ALA A 16 -28.91 35.30 32.16
CA ALA A 16 -28.66 33.90 32.46
C ALA A 16 -29.20 32.95 31.37
N ASP A 17 -30.40 33.22 30.83
CA ASP A 17 -30.96 32.46 29.71
C ASP A 17 -30.06 32.55 28.46
N LEU A 18 -29.50 33.73 28.19
CA LEU A 18 -28.57 33.95 27.07
C LEU A 18 -27.22 33.26 27.30
N ASP A 19 -26.68 33.29 28.51
CA ASP A 19 -25.44 32.60 28.85
C ASP A 19 -25.56 31.09 28.60
N VAL A 20 -26.69 30.48 28.98
CA VAL A 20 -26.99 29.07 28.70
C VAL A 20 -27.07 28.79 27.19
N GLN A 21 -27.62 29.71 26.39
CA GLN A 21 -27.63 29.57 24.93
C GLN A 21 -26.22 29.69 24.34
N ILE A 22 -25.41 30.61 24.85
CA ILE A 22 -24.01 30.80 24.44
C ILE A 22 -23.20 29.54 24.74
N GLU A 23 -23.36 28.93 25.91
CA GLU A 23 -22.66 27.68 26.25
C GLU A 23 -23.03 26.54 25.30
N LYS A 24 -24.31 26.35 24.99
CA LYS A 24 -24.75 25.33 24.02
C LYS A 24 -24.15 25.55 22.62
N LEU A 25 -24.02 26.81 22.20
CA LEU A 25 -23.39 27.15 20.93
C LEU A 25 -21.89 26.88 20.95
N LYS A 26 -21.20 27.14 22.08
CA LYS A 26 -19.78 26.78 22.25
C LYS A 26 -19.55 25.27 22.17
N ASP A 27 -20.41 24.48 22.82
CA ASP A 27 -20.34 23.01 22.75
C ASP A 27 -20.55 22.52 21.31
N SER A 28 -21.53 23.11 20.60
CA SER A 28 -21.78 22.78 19.18
C SER A 28 -20.58 23.12 18.28
N ILE A 29 -19.87 24.22 18.55
CA ILE A 29 -18.63 24.57 17.83
C ILE A 29 -17.56 23.51 18.08
N LEU A 30 -17.34 23.10 19.33
CA LEU A 30 -16.35 22.08 19.68
C LEU A 30 -16.64 20.73 19.00
N GLU A 31 -17.92 20.32 18.95
CA GLU A 31 -18.30 19.11 18.21
C GLU A 31 -18.01 19.19 16.71
N LEU A 32 -18.29 20.34 16.10
CA LEU A 32 -18.03 20.56 14.67
C LEU A 32 -16.52 20.57 14.37
N GLU A 33 -15.71 21.18 15.25
CA GLU A 33 -14.25 21.16 15.13
C GLU A 33 -13.70 19.74 15.22
N ASN A 34 -14.20 18.93 16.15
CA ASN A 34 -13.81 17.52 16.29
C ASN A 34 -14.20 16.70 15.05
N LYS A 35 -15.41 16.89 14.51
CA LYS A 35 -15.86 16.23 13.26
C LYS A 35 -15.00 16.64 12.06
N LYS A 36 -14.63 17.92 11.98
CA LYS A 36 -13.74 18.44 10.94
C LYS A 36 -12.35 17.83 11.04
N ALA A 37 -11.78 17.75 12.24
CA ALA A 37 -10.48 17.14 12.47
C ALA A 37 -10.49 15.65 12.09
N ALA A 38 -11.50 14.88 12.52
CA ALA A 38 -11.66 13.48 12.13
C ALA A 38 -11.75 13.31 10.61
N SER A 39 -12.61 14.11 9.95
CA SER A 39 -12.76 14.08 8.49
C SER A 39 -11.46 14.43 7.76
N ALA A 40 -10.71 15.43 8.24
CA ALA A 40 -9.41 15.79 7.68
C ALA A 40 -8.43 14.61 7.72
N THR A 41 -8.34 13.91 8.86
CA THR A 41 -7.46 12.73 8.99
C THR A 41 -7.88 11.60 8.04
N GLU A 42 -9.18 11.39 7.82
CA GLU A 42 -9.65 10.40 6.84
C GLU A 42 -9.25 10.77 5.40
N PHE A 43 -9.35 12.04 5.03
CA PHE A 43 -8.93 12.50 3.71
C PHE A 43 -7.42 12.42 3.53
N ASP A 44 -6.63 12.76 4.55
CA ASP A 44 -5.17 12.63 4.53
C ASP A 44 -4.75 11.17 4.32
N ASN A 45 -5.41 10.22 5.01
CA ASN A 45 -5.18 8.79 4.80
C ASN A 45 -5.52 8.34 3.37
N LYS A 46 -6.63 8.83 2.80
CA LYS A 46 -7.00 8.55 1.40
C LYS A 46 -5.97 9.11 0.43
N ILE A 47 -5.49 10.33 0.66
CA ILE A 47 -4.44 10.98 -0.16
C ILE A 47 -3.14 10.18 -0.08
N ALA A 48 -2.73 9.75 1.12
CA ALA A 48 -1.53 8.92 1.30
C ALA A 48 -1.63 7.60 0.53
N ALA A 49 -2.76 6.89 0.63
CA ALA A 49 -2.98 5.66 -0.12
C ALA A 49 -2.92 5.86 -1.65
N VAL A 50 -3.45 6.98 -2.16
CA VAL A 50 -3.35 7.33 -3.59
C VAL A 50 -1.91 7.65 -3.99
N LYS A 51 -1.18 8.41 -3.17
CA LYS A 51 0.25 8.70 -3.41
C LYS A 51 1.10 7.44 -3.47
N GLU A 52 0.85 6.46 -2.58
CA GLU A 52 1.53 5.16 -2.64
C GLU A 52 1.23 4.39 -3.93
N LYS A 53 -0.02 4.41 -4.39
CA LYS A 53 -0.40 3.77 -5.66
C LYS A 53 0.32 4.43 -6.84
N ILE A 54 0.40 5.76 -6.86
CA ILE A 54 1.15 6.52 -7.86
C ILE A 54 2.62 6.10 -7.85
N ALA A 55 3.28 6.11 -6.68
CA ALA A 55 4.68 5.72 -6.56
C ALA A 55 4.95 4.29 -7.05
N LYS A 56 4.06 3.33 -6.73
CA LYS A 56 4.15 1.94 -7.23
C LYS A 56 4.02 1.87 -8.76
N LEU A 57 3.13 2.65 -9.35
CA LEU A 57 2.96 2.71 -10.81
C LEU A 57 4.15 3.38 -11.49
N GLU A 58 4.71 4.43 -10.91
CA GLU A 58 5.92 5.09 -11.42
C GLU A 58 7.13 4.16 -11.38
N ALA A 59 7.31 3.39 -10.31
CA ALA A 59 8.33 2.36 -10.22
C ALA A 59 8.17 1.30 -11.32
N LYS A 60 6.94 0.78 -11.50
CA LYS A 60 6.63 -0.16 -12.59
C LYS A 60 6.89 0.45 -13.97
N LYS A 61 6.54 1.72 -14.17
CA LYS A 61 6.80 2.43 -15.44
C LYS A 61 8.30 2.51 -15.73
N LYS A 62 9.13 2.80 -14.72
CA LYS A 62 10.59 2.77 -14.85
C LYS A 62 11.09 1.36 -15.19
N ASP A 63 10.64 0.34 -14.48
CA ASP A 63 11.05 -1.06 -14.74
C ASP A 63 10.69 -1.54 -16.15
N VAL A 64 9.51 -1.12 -16.66
CA VAL A 64 9.07 -1.43 -18.03
C VAL A 64 9.93 -0.69 -19.06
N LEU A 65 10.24 0.59 -18.83
CA LEU A 65 11.02 1.40 -19.76
C LEU A 65 12.51 0.99 -19.79
N THR A 66 13.03 0.51 -18.66
CA THR A 66 14.41 0.01 -18.55
C THR A 66 14.41 -1.48 -18.22
N PRO A 67 14.04 -2.35 -19.18
CA PRO A 67 13.99 -3.78 -18.94
C PRO A 67 15.39 -4.28 -18.58
N LYS A 68 15.51 -4.94 -17.43
CA LYS A 68 16.76 -5.52 -16.97
C LYS A 68 17.26 -6.52 -18.02
N LYS A 69 18.50 -6.33 -18.51
CA LYS A 69 19.12 -7.27 -19.46
C LYS A 69 19.12 -8.68 -18.84
N ARG A 70 18.28 -9.55 -19.40
CA ARG A 70 18.21 -10.95 -18.98
C ARG A 70 19.48 -11.66 -19.43
N LYS A 71 20.00 -12.56 -18.59
CA LYS A 71 21.05 -13.48 -19.04
C LYS A 71 20.51 -14.25 -20.25
N PRO A 72 21.30 -14.40 -21.32
CA PRO A 72 20.88 -15.19 -22.47
C PRO A 72 20.48 -16.59 -22.00
N ARG A 73 19.45 -17.17 -22.64
CA ARG A 73 19.14 -18.58 -22.43
C ARG A 73 20.38 -19.39 -22.81
N LYS A 74 20.73 -20.38 -21.98
CA LYS A 74 21.76 -21.36 -22.31
C LYS A 74 21.34 -22.06 -23.61
N SER A 75 22.27 -22.17 -24.55
CA SER A 75 22.03 -22.93 -25.77
C SER A 75 21.87 -24.42 -25.44
N LYS A 76 21.29 -25.21 -26.36
CA LYS A 76 21.25 -26.67 -26.22
C LYS A 76 22.66 -27.25 -26.02
N ALA A 77 23.66 -26.70 -26.72
CA ALA A 77 25.05 -27.11 -26.57
C ALA A 77 25.59 -26.85 -25.15
N ASP A 78 25.25 -25.71 -24.53
CA ASP A 78 25.67 -25.42 -23.15
C ASP A 78 24.98 -26.33 -22.13
N GLN A 79 23.72 -26.70 -22.37
CA GLN A 79 23.00 -27.65 -21.55
C GLN A 79 23.63 -29.05 -21.63
N ILE A 80 23.98 -29.50 -22.84
CA ILE A 80 24.67 -30.77 -23.07
C ILE A 80 26.04 -30.77 -22.36
N LYS A 81 26.84 -29.71 -22.51
CA LYS A 81 28.13 -29.56 -21.80
C LYS A 81 27.97 -29.63 -20.28
N LEU A 82 26.93 -29.03 -19.72
CA LEU A 82 26.65 -29.08 -18.29
C LEU A 82 26.26 -30.48 -17.81
N LEU A 83 25.44 -31.17 -18.58
CA LEU A 83 25.01 -32.53 -18.29
C LEU A 83 26.22 -33.48 -18.25
N VAL A 84 27.09 -33.42 -19.27
CA VAL A 84 28.31 -34.22 -19.34
C VAL A 84 29.25 -33.89 -18.17
N ARG A 85 29.44 -32.59 -17.87
CA ARG A 85 30.24 -32.17 -16.69
C ARG A 85 29.66 -32.68 -15.38
N GLN A 86 28.33 -32.75 -15.25
CA GLN A 86 27.68 -33.25 -14.05
C GLN A 86 27.88 -34.76 -13.90
N ALA A 87 27.76 -35.52 -14.99
CA ALA A 87 28.05 -36.95 -15.01
C ALA A 87 29.51 -37.25 -14.62
N GLN A 88 30.46 -36.47 -15.16
CA GLN A 88 31.88 -36.56 -14.77
C GLN A 88 32.09 -36.22 -13.28
N LYS A 89 31.43 -35.17 -12.77
CA LYS A 89 31.50 -34.82 -11.33
C LYS A 89 30.91 -35.89 -10.42
N SER A 90 29.93 -36.66 -10.89
CA SER A 90 29.40 -37.81 -10.15
C SER A 90 30.31 -39.05 -10.23
N GLY A 91 31.49 -38.94 -10.86
CA GLY A 91 32.48 -40.01 -10.94
C GLY A 91 32.29 -40.97 -12.12
N MET A 92 31.35 -40.69 -13.04
CA MET A 92 31.23 -41.49 -14.26
C MET A 92 32.38 -41.17 -15.21
N LYS A 93 32.98 -42.21 -15.79
CA LYS A 93 34.02 -42.06 -16.81
C LYS A 93 33.43 -41.65 -18.16
N LEU A 94 34.26 -41.09 -19.03
CA LEU A 94 33.84 -40.66 -20.38
C LEU A 94 33.25 -41.83 -21.20
N ASP A 95 33.86 -43.00 -21.12
CA ASP A 95 33.40 -44.22 -21.81
C ASP A 95 32.01 -44.64 -21.32
N GLU A 96 31.81 -44.69 -20.01
CA GLU A 96 30.52 -45.04 -19.39
C GLU A 96 29.41 -44.05 -19.73
N ILE A 97 29.75 -42.76 -19.92
CA ILE A 97 28.81 -41.73 -20.36
C ILE A 97 28.47 -41.93 -21.84
N ALA A 98 29.46 -42.23 -22.68
CA ALA A 98 29.27 -42.48 -24.11
C ALA A 98 28.40 -43.72 -24.34
N ASP A 99 28.67 -44.82 -23.62
CA ASP A 99 27.89 -46.06 -23.67
C ASP A 99 26.43 -45.83 -23.28
N LYS A 100 26.17 -45.09 -22.20
CA LYS A 100 24.80 -44.74 -21.77
C LYS A 100 24.08 -43.81 -22.75
N LEU A 101 24.81 -42.98 -23.49
CA LEU A 101 24.27 -42.11 -24.53
C LEU A 101 24.16 -42.81 -25.90
N GLY A 102 24.63 -44.06 -26.01
CA GLY A 102 24.66 -44.80 -27.28
C GLY A 102 25.60 -44.18 -28.32
N MET A 103 26.68 -43.54 -27.86
CA MET A 103 27.65 -42.86 -28.72
C MET A 103 28.99 -43.59 -28.70
N ALA A 104 29.62 -43.74 -29.86
CA ALA A 104 31.03 -44.13 -29.96
C ALA A 104 31.93 -42.90 -29.77
N LEU A 105 32.97 -43.03 -28.96
CA LEU A 105 34.00 -41.99 -28.88
C LEU A 105 34.81 -41.96 -30.19
N PRO A 106 35.08 -40.77 -30.75
CA PRO A 106 36.02 -40.67 -31.86
C PRO A 106 37.43 -41.08 -31.38
N GLU A 107 38.17 -41.81 -32.22
CA GLU A 107 39.59 -42.16 -31.98
C GLU A 107 40.48 -40.93 -31.81
#